data_AF-A0A1C7N8X8-F1
#
_entry.id   AF-A0A1C7N8X8-F1
#
_cell.length_a   1.000
_cell.length_b   1.000
_cell.length_c   1.000
_cell.angle_alpha   90.00
_cell.angle_beta   90.00
_cell.angle_gamma   90.00
#
_symmetry.space_group_name_H-M   'P 1'
#
loop_
_entity.id
_entity.type
_entity.pdbx_description
1 polymer ?
#
loop_
_entity_poly.entity_id
_entity_poly.type
_entity_poly.pdbx_seq_one_letter_code
_entity_poly.pdbx_strand_id
1 'polypeptide(L)'
;MSLVSYAVIMSLKEEEPWLTLSNQEGGPLYCGRCKIVKPERTHHCRECNQCTAKMDQGKCYTQADIAPVVIVFGREIFPEEENRSLCFLSNRINGCVDQSNYKQFFLFVFYVALYSLHVEFTLLPYLLKLITTKMPDGKLTLGFAFKIYKIYLSSIYHFWRNALLILQHQKWIPLFTGVQGLGLEGVSLHWYIVCFLGFVFGVTVSGFALTHFCFIIRNKTSIEYVANRPIFVKVNPDPSKKESTVVTLTDKKEFKDMYDIGCYRNWCSVMGTSPFLWLLPFKGSPTTILFPHNPDFIT
;
A
#
# COMPACT_ATOMS: atom_id res chain seq x y z
N MET A 1 -28.32 10.94 -0.90
CA MET A 1 -29.06 9.69 -1.07
C MET A 1 -29.83 9.45 0.22
N SER A 2 -31.17 9.50 0.17
CA SER A 2 -32.03 9.44 1.35
C SER A 2 -32.13 8.00 1.89
N LEU A 3 -32.47 7.85 3.18
CA LEU A 3 -32.68 6.57 3.88
C LEU A 3 -33.62 5.60 3.13
N VAL A 4 -34.52 6.14 2.29
CA VAL A 4 -35.44 5.38 1.42
C VAL A 4 -34.70 4.52 0.40
N SER A 5 -33.58 5.00 -0.17
CA SER A 5 -32.78 4.20 -1.11
C SER A 5 -32.06 3.03 -0.44
N TYR A 6 -31.73 3.15 0.86
CA TYR A 6 -31.02 2.12 1.61
C TYR A 6 -31.93 0.96 2.01
N ALA A 7 -33.14 1.26 2.48
CA ALA A 7 -34.16 0.26 2.81
C ALA A 7 -34.59 -0.58 1.58
N VAL A 8 -34.66 0.05 0.39
CA VAL A 8 -34.95 -0.66 -0.87
C VAL A 8 -33.83 -1.62 -1.27
N ILE A 9 -32.55 -1.25 -1.05
CA ILE A 9 -31.40 -2.14 -1.31
C ILE A 9 -31.39 -3.34 -0.34
N MET A 10 -31.85 -3.16 0.90
CA MET A 10 -31.91 -4.22 1.91
C MET A 10 -32.97 -5.27 1.61
N SER A 11 -34.17 -4.86 1.18
CA SER A 11 -35.23 -5.80 0.80
C SER A 11 -34.87 -6.65 -0.42
N LEU A 12 -34.00 -6.13 -1.30
CA LEU A 12 -33.50 -6.87 -2.47
C LEU A 12 -32.36 -7.86 -2.12
N LYS A 13 -31.71 -7.72 -0.96
CA LYS A 13 -30.55 -8.53 -0.59
C LYS A 13 -30.93 -9.83 0.15
N GLU A 14 -32.16 -9.93 0.65
CA GLU A 14 -32.69 -11.16 1.24
C GLU A 14 -33.05 -12.22 0.19
N GLU A 15 -33.22 -11.83 -1.08
CA GLU A 15 -33.60 -12.73 -2.19
C GLU A 15 -32.40 -13.24 -3.03
N GLU A 16 -31.17 -12.81 -2.74
CA GLU A 16 -29.96 -13.18 -3.48
C GLU A 16 -28.95 -13.96 -2.61
N PRO A 17 -28.19 -14.90 -3.19
CA PRO A 17 -27.14 -15.60 -2.46
C PRO A 17 -26.08 -14.62 -1.96
N TRP A 18 -25.64 -14.81 -0.72
CA TRP A 18 -24.67 -13.92 -0.09
C TRP A 18 -23.58 -14.70 0.62
N LEU A 19 -22.45 -14.03 0.80
CA LEU A 19 -21.32 -14.52 1.58
C LEU A 19 -20.83 -13.39 2.50
N THR A 20 -20.28 -13.76 3.65
CA THR A 20 -19.64 -12.80 4.58
C THR A 20 -18.48 -13.46 5.31
N LEU A 21 -17.46 -12.66 5.63
CA LEU A 21 -16.43 -13.11 6.57
C LEU A 21 -17.04 -13.37 7.96
N SER A 22 -16.60 -14.45 8.61
CA SER A 22 -17.09 -14.89 9.92
C SER A 22 -15.96 -15.43 10.80
N ASN A 23 -16.25 -15.70 12.06
CA ASN A 23 -15.42 -16.53 12.93
C ASN A 23 -15.68 -18.03 12.64
N GLN A 24 -14.97 -18.92 13.35
CA GLN A 24 -15.13 -20.37 13.22
C GLN A 24 -16.55 -20.87 13.49
N GLU A 25 -17.31 -20.15 14.32
CA GLU A 25 -18.67 -20.49 14.74
C GLU A 25 -19.75 -19.84 13.84
N GLY A 26 -19.35 -19.14 12.76
CA GLY A 26 -20.28 -18.44 11.87
C GLY A 26 -20.87 -17.14 12.44
N GLY A 27 -20.28 -16.63 13.53
CA GLY A 27 -20.55 -15.33 14.13
C GLY A 27 -19.70 -14.20 13.51
N PRO A 28 -20.06 -12.94 13.78
CA PRO A 28 -19.36 -11.78 13.23
C PRO A 28 -17.93 -11.64 13.78
N LEU A 29 -17.03 -11.07 12.98
CA LEU A 29 -15.68 -10.75 13.44
C LEU A 29 -15.70 -9.59 14.44
N TYR A 30 -15.04 -9.73 15.60
CA TYR A 30 -15.05 -8.71 16.65
C TYR A 30 -13.65 -8.17 16.97
N CYS A 31 -13.57 -6.91 17.40
CA CYS A 31 -12.35 -6.29 17.95
C CYS A 31 -12.47 -6.10 19.46
N GLY A 32 -11.73 -6.87 20.26
CA GLY A 32 -11.72 -6.70 21.71
C GLY A 32 -11.18 -5.35 22.20
N ARG A 33 -10.30 -4.68 21.43
CA ARG A 33 -9.71 -3.38 21.80
C ARG A 33 -10.65 -2.21 21.52
N CYS A 34 -11.23 -2.19 20.32
CA CYS A 34 -12.15 -1.13 19.91
C CYS A 34 -13.59 -1.38 20.37
N LYS A 35 -13.89 -2.60 20.84
CA LYS A 35 -15.23 -3.05 21.22
C LYS A 35 -16.29 -2.88 20.11
N ILE A 36 -15.90 -3.20 18.88
CA ILE A 36 -16.79 -3.13 17.71
C ILE A 36 -16.79 -4.44 16.92
N VAL A 37 -17.92 -4.73 16.26
CA VAL A 37 -17.97 -5.69 15.16
C VAL A 37 -17.16 -5.10 13.99
N LYS A 38 -16.22 -5.88 13.46
CA LYS A 38 -15.38 -5.49 12.33
C LYS A 38 -16.16 -5.68 11.03
N PRO A 39 -16.38 -4.62 10.23
CA PRO A 39 -16.84 -4.77 8.86
C PRO A 39 -15.85 -5.60 8.03
N GLU A 40 -16.28 -6.04 6.86
CA GLU A 40 -15.40 -6.78 5.96
C GLU A 40 -14.13 -5.99 5.63
N ARG A 41 -13.04 -6.72 5.42
CA ARG A 41 -11.71 -6.17 5.10
C ARG A 41 -11.18 -5.16 6.12
N THR A 42 -11.73 -5.13 7.34
CA THR A 42 -11.34 -4.21 8.41
C THR A 42 -10.39 -4.87 9.40
N HIS A 43 -9.30 -4.18 9.73
CA HIS A 43 -8.27 -4.68 10.63
C HIS A 43 -7.87 -3.62 11.68
N HIS A 44 -7.54 -4.07 12.89
CA HIS A 44 -7.11 -3.18 13.98
C HIS A 44 -5.62 -2.84 13.83
N CYS A 45 -5.31 -1.56 13.72
CA CYS A 45 -3.95 -1.05 13.75
C CYS A 45 -3.56 -0.72 15.20
N ARG A 46 -2.46 -1.30 15.69
CA ARG A 46 -1.93 -1.00 17.02
C ARG A 46 -1.36 0.42 17.11
N GLU A 47 -0.69 0.89 16.06
CA GLU A 47 -0.05 2.22 16.02
C GLU A 47 -1.09 3.33 15.96
N CYS A 48 -2.09 3.19 15.10
CA CYS A 48 -3.23 4.11 15.04
C CYS A 48 -4.26 3.85 16.17
N ASN A 49 -4.07 2.81 16.98
CA ASN A 49 -4.95 2.34 18.07
C ASN A 49 -6.44 2.27 17.68
N GLN A 50 -6.73 1.85 16.44
CA GLN A 50 -8.07 1.90 15.87
C GLN A 50 -8.28 0.83 14.79
N CYS A 51 -9.54 0.44 14.58
CA CYS A 51 -9.94 -0.39 13.44
C CYS A 51 -9.99 0.43 12.15
N THR A 52 -9.53 -0.17 11.05
CA THR A 52 -9.34 0.49 9.76
C THR A 52 -9.86 -0.34 8.60
N ALA A 53 -10.66 0.28 7.73
CA ALA A 53 -11.29 -0.33 6.55
C ALA A 53 -10.30 -0.62 5.42
N LYS A 54 -10.49 -1.73 4.69
CA LYS A 54 -9.66 -2.16 3.53
C LYS A 54 -8.21 -1.76 3.73
N MET A 55 -7.67 -2.28 4.83
CA MET A 55 -6.46 -1.76 5.48
C MET A 55 -5.24 -2.00 4.59
N ASP A 56 -4.78 -0.95 3.91
CA ASP A 56 -3.36 -0.60 3.90
C ASP A 56 -3.09 0.52 4.97
N GLN A 57 -4.13 0.78 5.82
CA GLN A 57 -4.26 1.52 7.10
C GLN A 57 -5.17 2.85 7.12
N GLY A 58 -6.19 3.03 7.99
CA GLY A 58 -6.61 4.40 8.46
C GLY A 58 -7.98 5.11 8.22
N LYS A 59 -9.17 4.47 8.29
CA LYS A 59 -10.40 5.20 8.72
C LYS A 59 -11.19 4.49 9.83
N CYS A 60 -11.70 5.28 10.76
CA CYS A 60 -12.62 4.85 11.83
C CYS A 60 -14.02 4.55 11.29
N TYR A 61 -14.66 3.56 11.88
CA TYR A 61 -16.12 3.40 11.89
C TYR A 61 -16.63 3.75 13.28
N THR A 62 -17.70 4.54 13.36
CA THR A 62 -18.47 4.75 14.58
C THR A 62 -19.60 3.73 14.68
N GLN A 63 -20.18 3.54 15.87
CA GLN A 63 -21.35 2.67 16.07
C GLN A 63 -22.56 3.13 15.22
N ALA A 64 -22.65 4.42 14.90
CA ALA A 64 -23.64 4.98 13.98
C ALA A 64 -23.42 4.59 12.50
N ASP A 65 -22.18 4.32 12.07
CA ASP A 65 -21.87 3.83 10.72
C ASP A 65 -22.16 2.32 10.58
N ILE A 66 -22.23 1.60 11.70
CA ILE A 66 -22.44 0.13 11.79
C ILE A 66 -23.92 -0.19 12.10
N ALA A 67 -24.67 0.73 12.71
CA ALA A 67 -26.10 0.58 12.99
C ALA A 67 -26.94 0.15 11.78
N PRO A 68 -26.74 0.67 10.55
CA PRO A 68 -27.46 0.14 9.39
C PRO A 68 -27.05 -1.31 9.07
N VAL A 69 -25.80 -1.70 9.28
CA VAL A 69 -25.29 -3.07 8.96
C VAL A 69 -25.78 -4.13 9.94
N VAL A 70 -26.01 -3.80 11.21
CA VAL A 70 -26.56 -4.76 12.19
C VAL A 70 -28.08 -4.92 12.00
N ILE A 71 -28.77 -3.85 11.60
CA ILE A 71 -30.18 -3.91 11.19
C ILE A 71 -30.32 -4.69 9.86
N VAL A 72 -29.26 -4.80 9.03
CA VAL A 72 -29.22 -5.61 7.80
C VAL A 72 -29.30 -7.12 8.00
N PHE A 73 -29.04 -7.66 9.20
CA PHE A 73 -28.90 -9.12 9.38
C PHE A 73 -29.72 -9.71 10.54
N GLY A 74 -30.77 -9.04 10.98
CA GLY A 74 -31.84 -9.66 11.78
C GLY A 74 -31.48 -10.13 13.21
N ARG A 75 -30.43 -9.58 13.84
CA ARG A 75 -30.23 -9.73 15.30
C ARG A 75 -29.91 -8.38 15.94
N GLU A 76 -30.83 -7.89 16.75
CA GLU A 76 -30.54 -6.87 17.76
C GLU A 76 -29.58 -7.48 18.77
N ILE A 77 -28.32 -7.06 18.74
CA ILE A 77 -27.42 -7.25 19.86
C ILE A 77 -26.83 -5.89 20.17
N PHE A 78 -27.26 -5.34 21.30
CA PHE A 78 -26.51 -4.55 22.29
C PHE A 78 -27.25 -3.29 22.78
N PRO A 79 -27.18 -3.04 24.10
CA PRO A 79 -27.94 -2.00 24.79
C PRO A 79 -27.38 -0.61 24.50
N GLU A 80 -28.28 0.35 24.62
CA GLU A 80 -28.07 1.79 24.58
C GLU A 80 -27.10 2.20 25.70
N GLU A 81 -25.91 2.73 25.39
CA GLU A 81 -25.33 3.86 26.13
C GLU A 81 -24.03 4.43 25.52
N GLU A 82 -24.06 5.77 25.45
CA GLU A 82 -22.96 6.73 25.52
C GLU A 82 -22.02 6.93 24.32
N ASN A 83 -22.50 7.81 23.43
CA ASN A 83 -21.75 8.83 22.69
C ASN A 83 -20.22 8.85 22.90
N ARG A 84 -19.49 8.37 21.90
CA ARG A 84 -18.13 8.86 21.62
C ARG A 84 -18.01 9.30 20.16
N SER A 85 -18.69 10.41 19.88
CA SER A 85 -18.42 11.25 18.73
C SER A 85 -17.02 11.85 18.87
N LEU A 86 -16.26 11.80 17.77
CA LEU A 86 -15.05 12.57 17.42
C LEU A 86 -13.94 11.65 16.85
N CYS A 87 -14.01 11.37 15.55
CA CYS A 87 -12.80 11.11 14.76
C CYS A 87 -12.88 11.92 13.47
N PHE A 88 -12.68 13.22 13.63
CA PHE A 88 -12.47 14.15 12.53
C PHE A 88 -11.18 13.79 11.77
N LEU A 89 -11.30 13.71 10.45
CA LEU A 89 -10.30 14.01 9.42
C LEU A 89 -8.84 14.06 9.92
N SER A 90 -8.16 12.92 9.97
CA SER A 90 -6.70 12.88 10.02
C SER A 90 -6.18 12.32 8.70
N ASN A 91 -6.22 13.14 7.64
CA ASN A 91 -5.25 13.02 6.55
C ASN A 91 -3.86 13.32 7.16
N ARG A 92 -3.21 12.32 7.74
CA ARG A 92 -1.83 12.42 8.22
C ARG A 92 -0.95 11.52 7.37
N ILE A 93 0.09 12.12 6.79
CA ILE A 93 1.18 11.42 6.10
C ILE A 93 1.96 10.53 7.09
N ASN A 94 1.93 10.84 8.40
CA ASN A 94 2.43 10.00 9.50
C ASN A 94 1.36 9.02 10.00
N GLY A 95 0.68 8.41 9.06
CA GLY A 95 -0.48 7.62 9.36
C GLY A 95 -0.59 6.46 8.40
N CYS A 96 -1.74 5.88 8.58
CA CYS A 96 -2.13 4.65 8.01
C CYS A 96 -2.53 4.86 6.48
N VAL A 97 -2.40 3.90 5.52
CA VAL A 97 -2.96 3.93 4.11
C VAL A 97 -4.29 3.15 3.80
N ASP A 98 -5.50 3.65 4.00
CA ASP A 98 -6.76 2.89 3.79
C ASP A 98 -7.46 3.27 2.48
N GLN A 99 -8.63 2.68 2.27
CA GLN A 99 -9.54 3.02 1.17
C GLN A 99 -9.67 4.53 0.88
N SER A 100 -9.65 5.40 1.89
CA SER A 100 -9.84 6.84 1.73
C SER A 100 -8.63 7.61 1.21
N ASN A 101 -7.41 7.07 1.37
CA ASN A 101 -6.16 7.70 0.93
C ASN A 101 -5.29 6.79 0.03
N TYR A 102 -5.74 5.56 -0.27
CA TYR A 102 -5.00 4.57 -1.05
C TYR A 102 -4.64 5.07 -2.45
N LYS A 103 -5.56 5.80 -3.08
CA LYS A 103 -5.29 6.44 -4.37
C LYS A 103 -4.11 7.41 -4.28
N GLN A 104 -4.07 8.27 -3.25
CA GLN A 104 -3.00 9.24 -3.05
C GLN A 104 -1.67 8.55 -2.79
N PHE A 105 -1.67 7.52 -1.95
CA PHE A 105 -0.49 6.70 -1.70
C PHE A 105 0.04 6.03 -2.97
N PHE A 106 -0.83 5.37 -3.74
CA PHE A 106 -0.43 4.73 -4.99
C PHE A 106 0.14 5.73 -5.98
N LEU A 107 -0.54 6.89 -6.16
CA LEU A 107 -0.07 7.94 -7.04
C LEU A 107 1.29 8.51 -6.58
N PHE A 108 1.48 8.72 -5.28
CA PHE A 108 2.77 9.14 -4.73
C PHE A 108 3.88 8.16 -5.09
N VAL A 109 3.70 6.86 -4.81
CA VAL A 109 4.69 5.82 -5.12
C VAL A 109 4.94 5.72 -6.62
N PHE A 110 3.88 5.78 -7.43
CA PHE A 110 3.96 5.73 -8.88
C PHE A 110 4.76 6.91 -9.46
N TYR A 111 4.48 8.13 -9.01
CA TYR A 111 5.22 9.31 -9.47
C TYR A 111 6.66 9.33 -8.99
N VAL A 112 6.94 8.88 -7.77
CA VAL A 112 8.32 8.71 -7.29
C VAL A 112 9.06 7.69 -8.17
N ALA A 113 8.45 6.55 -8.50
CA ALA A 113 9.04 5.57 -9.41
C ALA A 113 9.34 6.17 -10.80
N LEU A 114 8.36 6.85 -11.41
CA LEU A 114 8.54 7.50 -12.71
C LEU A 114 9.64 8.56 -12.69
N TYR A 115 9.67 9.40 -11.65
CA TYR A 115 10.67 10.44 -11.51
C TYR A 115 12.07 9.84 -11.31
N SER A 116 12.21 8.81 -10.47
CA SER A 116 13.48 8.11 -10.28
C SER A 116 13.98 7.45 -11.57
N LEU A 117 13.10 6.82 -12.34
CA LEU A 117 13.45 6.25 -13.65
C LEU A 117 13.82 7.34 -14.66
N HIS A 118 13.13 8.48 -14.65
CA HIS A 118 13.43 9.61 -15.54
C HIS A 118 14.81 10.22 -15.24
N VAL A 119 15.13 10.44 -13.96
CA VAL A 119 16.45 10.92 -13.53
C VAL A 119 17.53 9.93 -13.96
N GLU A 120 17.31 8.62 -13.78
CA GLU A 120 18.29 7.61 -14.18
C GLU A 120 18.48 7.57 -15.71
N PHE A 121 17.37 7.58 -16.46
CA PHE A 121 17.40 7.54 -17.93
C PHE A 121 18.09 8.77 -18.55
N THR A 122 18.01 9.93 -17.89
CA THR A 122 18.67 11.16 -18.35
C THR A 122 20.12 11.25 -17.90
N LEU A 123 20.44 10.81 -16.68
CA LEU A 123 21.78 10.89 -16.11
C LEU A 123 22.72 9.83 -16.68
N LEU A 124 22.27 8.59 -16.81
CA LEU A 124 23.11 7.45 -17.17
C LEU A 124 23.80 7.63 -18.54
N PRO A 125 23.12 8.03 -19.63
CA PRO A 125 23.78 8.24 -20.92
C PRO A 125 24.82 9.37 -20.87
N TYR A 126 24.53 10.44 -20.14
CA TYR A 126 25.46 11.56 -19.96
C TYR A 126 26.71 11.12 -19.21
N LEU A 127 26.53 10.39 -18.11
CA LEU A 127 27.63 9.86 -17.31
C LEU A 127 28.48 8.87 -18.12
N LEU A 128 27.85 7.96 -18.86
CA LEU A 128 28.55 7.01 -19.72
C LEU A 128 29.35 7.72 -20.82
N LYS A 129 28.78 8.73 -21.47
CA LYS A 129 29.48 9.54 -22.48
C LYS A 129 30.67 10.28 -21.88
N LEU A 130 30.53 10.81 -20.68
CA LEU A 130 31.59 11.52 -19.97
C LEU A 130 32.73 10.58 -19.57
N ILE A 131 32.39 9.37 -19.10
CA ILE A 131 33.36 8.31 -18.79
C ILE A 131 34.10 7.90 -20.07
N THR A 132 33.39 7.56 -21.15
CA THR A 132 34.05 7.07 -22.39
C THR A 132 34.93 8.12 -23.05
N THR A 133 34.54 9.40 -23.02
CA THR A 133 35.35 10.49 -23.61
C THR A 133 36.56 10.89 -22.78
N LYS A 134 36.50 10.72 -21.46
CA LYS A 134 37.61 11.08 -20.55
C LYS A 134 38.47 9.88 -20.15
N MET A 135 38.10 8.66 -20.51
CA MET A 135 38.92 7.48 -20.29
C MET A 135 40.11 7.45 -21.26
N PRO A 136 41.36 7.35 -20.78
CA PRO A 136 42.56 7.50 -21.60
C PRO A 136 42.70 6.46 -22.73
N ASP A 137 42.08 5.28 -22.61
CA ASP A 137 42.17 4.19 -23.61
C ASP A 137 40.80 3.76 -24.18
N GLY A 138 39.70 4.43 -23.81
CA GLY A 138 38.33 4.06 -24.19
C GLY A 138 37.85 2.68 -23.70
N LYS A 139 38.68 1.91 -22.98
CA LYS A 139 38.38 0.58 -22.45
C LYS A 139 38.40 0.58 -20.92
N LEU A 140 37.49 -0.20 -20.32
CA LEU A 140 37.49 -0.46 -18.88
C LEU A 140 38.63 -1.44 -18.56
N THR A 141 39.84 -0.94 -18.32
CA THR A 141 40.97 -1.78 -17.95
C THR A 141 40.86 -2.23 -16.49
N LEU A 142 41.40 -3.41 -16.17
CA LEU A 142 41.46 -3.91 -14.79
C LEU A 142 42.19 -2.92 -13.87
N GLY A 143 43.20 -2.23 -14.39
CA GLY A 143 43.91 -1.16 -13.67
C GLY A 143 43.01 0.03 -13.31
N PHE A 144 42.10 0.42 -14.21
CA PHE A 144 41.11 1.46 -13.94
C PHE A 144 40.08 1.01 -12.91
N ALA A 145 39.62 -0.24 -12.97
CA ALA A 145 38.74 -0.82 -11.93
C ALA A 145 39.42 -0.82 -10.54
N PHE A 146 40.70 -1.17 -10.46
CA PHE A 146 41.49 -1.05 -9.23
C PHE A 146 41.64 0.40 -8.74
N LYS A 147 41.71 1.38 -9.65
CA LYS A 147 41.73 2.81 -9.30
C LYS A 147 40.40 3.25 -8.68
N ILE A 148 39.28 2.84 -9.27
CA ILE A 148 37.93 3.07 -8.71
C ILE A 148 37.84 2.45 -7.31
N TYR A 149 38.27 1.19 -7.16
CA TYR A 149 38.26 0.48 -5.89
C TYR A 149 39.10 1.18 -4.80
N LYS A 150 40.31 1.66 -5.13
CA LYS A 150 41.14 2.43 -4.21
C LYS A 150 40.47 3.73 -3.76
N ILE A 151 39.79 4.43 -4.67
CA ILE A 151 39.07 5.67 -4.36
C ILE A 151 37.85 5.39 -3.47
N TYR A 152 37.15 4.28 -3.72
CA TYR A 152 36.06 3.81 -2.86
C TYR A 152 36.55 3.54 -1.42
N LEU A 153 37.65 2.78 -1.25
CA LEU A 153 38.25 2.56 0.08
C LEU A 153 38.70 3.86 0.76
N SER A 154 39.31 4.77 -0.01
CA SER A 154 39.69 6.09 0.48
C SER A 154 38.49 6.92 0.93
N SER A 155 37.35 6.81 0.23
CA SER A 155 36.09 7.48 0.58
C SER A 155 35.54 6.98 1.91
N ILE A 156 35.58 5.66 2.15
CA ILE A 156 35.18 5.06 3.43
C ILE A 156 36.08 5.57 4.56
N TYR A 157 37.40 5.54 4.37
CA TYR A 157 38.36 6.01 5.38
C TYR A 157 38.14 7.49 5.73
N HIS A 158 38.04 8.35 4.72
CA HIS A 158 37.85 9.80 4.92
C HIS A 158 36.49 10.11 5.56
N PHE A 159 35.43 9.40 5.16
CA PHE A 159 34.11 9.52 5.76
C PHE A 159 34.17 9.27 7.27
N TRP A 160 34.71 8.12 7.69
CA TRP A 160 34.77 7.75 9.10
C TRP A 160 35.74 8.63 9.89
N ARG A 161 36.92 8.95 9.33
CA ARG A 161 37.86 9.89 9.96
C ARG A 161 37.21 11.25 10.20
N ASN A 162 36.56 11.83 9.19
CA ASN A 162 35.94 13.14 9.29
C ASN A 162 34.71 13.11 10.19
N ALA A 163 33.90 12.04 10.17
CA ALA A 163 32.80 11.86 11.11
C ALA A 163 33.29 11.84 12.57
N LEU A 164 34.37 11.11 12.86
CA LEU A 164 34.99 11.09 14.19
C LEU A 164 35.53 12.46 14.59
N LEU A 165 36.16 13.20 13.67
CA LEU A 165 36.63 14.57 13.92
C LEU A 165 35.48 15.54 14.20
N ILE A 166 34.35 15.41 13.51
CA ILE A 166 33.14 16.21 13.76
C ILE A 166 32.63 15.91 15.17
N LEU A 167 32.58 14.64 15.57
CA LEU A 167 32.13 14.24 16.91
C LEU A 167 33.08 14.75 18.01
N GLN A 168 34.40 14.70 17.77
CA GLN A 168 35.41 15.12 18.75
C GLN A 168 35.53 16.64 18.89
N HIS A 169 35.48 17.37 17.78
CA HIS A 169 35.78 18.81 17.76
C HIS A 169 34.54 19.70 17.61
N GLN A 170 33.36 19.11 17.39
CA GLN A 170 32.10 19.83 17.13
C GLN A 170 32.20 20.89 16.01
N LYS A 171 33.14 20.69 15.08
CA LYS A 171 33.34 21.56 13.92
C LYS A 171 32.90 20.83 12.67
N TRP A 172 32.11 21.52 11.85
CA TRP A 172 31.62 20.96 10.60
C TRP A 172 32.77 20.85 9.58
N ILE A 173 32.96 19.65 9.05
CA ILE A 173 33.91 19.32 7.98
C ILE A 173 33.13 18.47 6.97
N PRO A 174 33.17 18.74 5.66
CA PRO A 174 32.51 17.87 4.68
C PRO A 174 33.09 16.45 4.74
N LEU A 175 32.22 15.44 4.80
CA LEU A 175 32.60 14.05 5.11
C LEU A 175 33.63 13.45 4.13
N PHE A 176 33.59 13.85 2.86
CA PHE A 176 34.49 13.34 1.83
C PHE A 176 35.71 14.25 1.54
N THR A 177 36.00 15.22 2.41
CA THR A 177 37.17 16.09 2.26
C THR A 177 38.47 15.28 2.33
N GLY A 178 39.29 15.37 1.27
CA GLY A 178 40.57 14.65 1.14
C GLY A 178 40.53 13.42 0.21
N VAL A 179 39.35 13.03 -0.28
CA VAL A 179 39.24 11.97 -1.29
C VAL A 179 39.75 12.48 -2.63
N GLN A 180 40.78 11.84 -3.17
CA GLN A 180 41.26 12.11 -4.53
C GLN A 180 40.18 11.71 -5.54
N GLY A 181 39.87 12.60 -6.48
CA GLY A 181 38.98 12.30 -7.60
C GLY A 181 39.56 11.23 -8.52
N LEU A 182 38.74 10.72 -9.45
CA LEU A 182 39.14 9.67 -10.39
C LEU A 182 40.29 10.06 -11.35
N GLY A 183 40.75 11.31 -11.31
CA GLY A 183 41.65 11.91 -12.30
C GLY A 183 40.94 12.23 -13.60
N LEU A 184 39.60 12.19 -13.62
CA LEU A 184 38.77 12.70 -14.71
C LEU A 184 38.45 14.16 -14.38
N GLU A 185 39.17 15.09 -14.99
CA GLU A 185 38.93 16.53 -14.78
C GLU A 185 37.46 16.87 -15.06
N GLY A 186 36.79 17.45 -14.06
CA GLY A 186 35.40 17.90 -14.14
C GLY A 186 34.33 16.91 -13.68
N VAL A 187 34.67 15.67 -13.31
CA VAL A 187 33.68 14.67 -12.85
C VAL A 187 33.86 14.31 -11.39
N SER A 188 32.96 14.79 -10.55
CA SER A 188 32.97 14.47 -9.13
C SER A 188 32.50 13.03 -8.86
N LEU A 189 33.11 12.36 -7.88
CA LEU A 189 32.71 11.03 -7.41
C LEU A 189 31.22 10.93 -7.06
N HIS A 190 30.64 12.04 -6.57
CA HIS A 190 29.23 12.13 -6.19
C HIS A 190 28.27 11.72 -7.31
N TRP A 191 28.58 12.01 -8.58
CA TRP A 191 27.72 11.66 -9.71
C TRP A 191 27.57 10.15 -9.92
N TYR A 192 28.65 9.39 -9.68
CA TYR A 192 28.63 7.93 -9.74
C TYR A 192 27.81 7.33 -8.59
N ILE A 193 27.95 7.89 -7.38
CA ILE A 193 27.21 7.47 -6.20
C ILE A 193 25.71 7.76 -6.39
N VAL A 194 25.36 8.95 -6.88
CA VAL A 194 23.98 9.34 -7.16
C VAL A 194 23.35 8.44 -8.22
N CYS A 195 24.06 8.13 -9.31
CA CYS A 195 23.60 7.20 -10.34
C CYS A 195 23.39 5.79 -9.78
N PHE A 196 24.35 5.25 -9.03
CA PHE A 196 24.22 3.91 -8.45
C PHE A 196 23.10 3.80 -7.41
N LEU A 197 23.06 4.72 -6.43
CA LEU A 197 22.00 4.74 -5.41
C LEU A 197 20.63 5.04 -6.03
N GLY A 198 20.60 5.94 -7.02
CA GLY A 198 19.41 6.26 -7.81
C GLY A 198 18.85 5.05 -8.55
N PHE A 199 19.71 4.25 -9.18
CA PHE A 199 19.32 3.00 -9.82
C PHE A 199 18.73 1.99 -8.82
N VAL A 200 19.41 1.72 -7.70
CA VAL A 200 18.93 0.76 -6.68
C VAL A 200 17.58 1.21 -6.12
N PHE A 201 17.47 2.50 -5.76
CA PHE A 201 16.22 3.10 -5.29
C PHE A 201 15.12 3.02 -6.35
N GLY A 202 15.41 3.40 -7.59
CA GLY A 202 14.47 3.42 -8.71
C GLY A 202 13.89 2.04 -9.02
N VAL A 203 14.75 1.00 -9.08
CA VAL A 203 14.30 -0.39 -9.26
C VAL A 203 13.42 -0.84 -8.10
N THR A 204 13.81 -0.53 -6.86
CA THR A 204 13.08 -0.94 -5.66
C THR A 204 11.68 -0.31 -5.60
N VAL A 205 11.59 1.02 -5.80
CA VAL A 205 10.30 1.73 -5.77
C VAL A 205 9.44 1.32 -6.97
N SER A 206 10.02 1.06 -8.14
CA SER A 206 9.28 0.56 -9.31
C SER A 206 8.66 -0.82 -9.06
N GLY A 207 9.41 -1.74 -8.44
CA GLY A 207 8.89 -3.05 -8.04
C GLY A 207 7.75 -2.94 -7.02
N PHE A 208 7.88 -2.01 -6.07
CA PHE A 208 6.82 -1.72 -5.10
C PHE A 208 5.56 -1.14 -5.76
N ALA A 209 5.72 -0.16 -6.66
CA ALA A 209 4.63 0.43 -7.45
C ALA A 209 3.90 -0.64 -8.29
N LEU A 210 4.65 -1.51 -8.96
CA LEU A 210 4.10 -2.60 -9.77
C LEU A 210 3.31 -3.61 -8.92
N THR A 211 3.83 -3.94 -7.73
CA THR A 211 3.12 -4.84 -6.81
C THR A 211 1.78 -4.24 -6.39
N HIS A 212 1.74 -2.95 -6.05
CA HIS A 212 0.48 -2.27 -5.71
C HIS A 212 -0.46 -2.12 -6.92
N PHE A 213 0.07 -1.90 -8.12
CA PHE A 213 -0.74 -1.95 -9.34
C PHE A 213 -1.43 -3.31 -9.49
N CYS A 214 -0.68 -4.41 -9.29
CA CYS A 214 -1.22 -5.77 -9.30
C CYS A 214 -2.27 -5.99 -8.19
N PHE A 215 -2.09 -5.43 -7.01
CA PHE A 215 -3.09 -5.47 -5.94
C PHE A 215 -4.38 -4.74 -6.32
N ILE A 216 -4.28 -3.56 -6.93
CA ILE A 216 -5.46 -2.81 -7.39
C ILE A 216 -6.23 -3.61 -8.44
N ILE A 217 -5.58 -4.10 -9.49
CA ILE A 217 -6.27 -4.79 -10.59
C ILE A 217 -6.85 -6.14 -10.18
N ARG A 218 -6.38 -6.74 -9.08
CA ARG A 218 -6.93 -7.98 -8.51
C ARG A 218 -7.76 -7.75 -7.23
N ASN A 219 -8.07 -6.49 -6.91
CA ASN A 219 -8.80 -6.05 -5.73
C ASN A 219 -8.32 -6.69 -4.41
N LYS A 220 -7.00 -6.79 -4.23
CA LYS A 220 -6.33 -7.33 -3.03
C LYS A 220 -5.70 -6.21 -2.21
N THR A 221 -5.62 -6.41 -0.91
CA THR A 221 -4.77 -5.63 0.00
C THR A 221 -3.48 -6.39 0.28
N SER A 222 -2.45 -5.68 0.77
CA SER A 222 -1.20 -6.31 1.18
C SER A 222 -1.42 -7.36 2.29
N ILE A 223 -2.34 -7.08 3.21
CA ILE A 223 -2.69 -7.97 4.32
C ILE A 223 -3.35 -9.25 3.81
N GLU A 224 -4.30 -9.14 2.88
CA GLU A 224 -4.96 -10.29 2.28
C GLU A 224 -3.99 -11.16 1.47
N TYR A 225 -2.99 -10.53 0.82
CA TYR A 225 -1.96 -11.26 0.10
C TYR A 225 -1.03 -12.05 1.04
N VAL A 226 -0.63 -11.46 2.17
CA VAL A 226 0.33 -12.06 3.10
C VAL A 226 -0.32 -13.03 4.09
N ALA A 227 -1.59 -12.80 4.45
CA ALA A 227 -2.30 -13.59 5.46
C ALA A 227 -2.16 -15.10 5.23
N ASN A 228 -1.71 -15.82 6.26
CA ASN A 228 -1.49 -17.27 6.24
C ASN A 228 -2.35 -17.99 7.29
N ARG A 229 -3.53 -17.44 7.57
CA ARG A 229 -4.49 -17.98 8.55
C ARG A 229 -5.72 -18.50 7.81
N PRO A 230 -6.38 -19.55 8.31
CA PRO A 230 -7.65 -20.00 7.74
C PRO A 230 -8.67 -18.87 7.78
N ILE A 231 -9.41 -18.72 6.70
CA ILE A 231 -10.46 -17.71 6.56
C ILE A 231 -11.80 -18.44 6.58
N PHE A 232 -12.70 -18.00 7.46
CA PHE A 232 -14.03 -18.58 7.60
C PHE A 232 -15.04 -17.69 6.88
N VAL A 233 -15.71 -18.25 5.89
CA VAL A 233 -16.72 -17.55 5.10
C VAL A 233 -18.06 -18.21 5.39
N LYS A 234 -19.02 -17.40 5.85
CA LYS A 234 -20.40 -17.83 6.02
C LYS A 234 -21.12 -17.57 4.70
N VAL A 235 -21.69 -18.61 4.11
CA VAL A 235 -22.36 -18.56 2.81
C VAL A 235 -23.83 -18.95 2.99
N ASN A 236 -24.71 -18.22 2.30
CA ASN A 236 -26.09 -18.63 2.07
C ASN A 236 -26.30 -18.78 0.55
N PRO A 237 -26.22 -20.01 0.01
CA PRO A 237 -26.35 -20.26 -1.42
C PRO A 237 -27.81 -20.27 -1.91
N ASP A 238 -28.78 -20.48 -1.02
CA ASP A 238 -30.20 -20.54 -1.33
C ASP A 238 -30.97 -19.66 -0.35
N PRO A 239 -31.19 -18.37 -0.66
CA PRO A 239 -31.88 -17.44 0.23
C PRO A 239 -33.29 -17.89 0.62
N SER A 240 -33.92 -18.78 -0.16
CA SER A 240 -35.22 -19.37 0.17
C SER A 240 -35.18 -20.32 1.36
N LYS A 241 -33.99 -20.89 1.65
CA LYS A 241 -33.71 -21.72 2.81
C LYS A 241 -32.95 -20.87 3.82
N LYS A 242 -33.46 -20.74 5.05
CA LYS A 242 -32.79 -19.99 6.13
C LYS A 242 -31.49 -20.64 6.64
N GLU A 243 -30.91 -21.57 5.89
CA GLU A 243 -29.72 -22.33 6.26
C GLU A 243 -28.46 -21.66 5.69
N SER A 244 -27.52 -21.34 6.57
CA SER A 244 -26.21 -20.82 6.20
C SER A 244 -25.13 -21.81 6.61
N THR A 245 -24.12 -22.01 5.76
CA THR A 245 -22.98 -22.88 6.06
C THR A 245 -21.71 -22.07 6.27
N VAL A 246 -20.80 -22.56 7.11
CA VAL A 246 -19.48 -21.94 7.31
C VAL A 246 -18.45 -22.77 6.55
N VAL A 247 -17.87 -22.16 5.53
CA VAL A 247 -16.80 -22.74 4.71
C VAL A 247 -15.46 -22.27 5.25
N THR A 248 -14.54 -23.20 5.47
CA THR A 248 -13.16 -22.89 5.88
C THR A 248 -12.26 -22.93 4.65
N LEU A 249 -11.70 -21.78 4.29
CA LEU A 249 -10.72 -21.67 3.21
C LEU A 249 -9.32 -21.87 3.80
N THR A 250 -8.69 -22.97 3.43
CA THR A 250 -7.34 -23.34 3.87
C THR A 250 -6.27 -23.03 2.82
N ASP A 251 -6.61 -23.04 1.53
CA ASP A 251 -5.71 -22.62 0.46
C ASP A 251 -5.85 -21.12 0.15
N LYS A 252 -4.73 -20.42 0.11
CA LYS A 252 -4.65 -19.01 -0.33
C LYS A 252 -5.16 -18.79 -1.75
N LYS A 253 -5.07 -19.80 -2.63
CA LYS A 253 -5.56 -19.71 -4.00
C LYS A 253 -7.08 -19.60 -4.07
N GLU A 254 -7.79 -20.27 -3.17
CA GLU A 254 -9.25 -20.23 -3.11
C GLU A 254 -9.71 -18.82 -2.71
N PHE A 255 -9.17 -18.26 -1.62
CA PHE A 255 -9.54 -16.91 -1.19
C PHE A 255 -9.09 -15.79 -2.16
N LYS A 256 -8.07 -16.04 -2.98
CA LYS A 256 -7.42 -14.99 -3.78
C LYS A 256 -8.44 -14.20 -4.60
N ASP A 257 -9.42 -14.82 -5.21
CA ASP A 257 -10.25 -14.10 -6.18
C ASP A 257 -11.66 -13.73 -5.66
N MET A 258 -11.87 -13.78 -4.34
CA MET A 258 -13.15 -13.47 -3.66
C MET A 258 -13.68 -12.06 -3.97
N TYR A 259 -12.81 -11.05 -4.05
CA TYR A 259 -13.19 -9.66 -4.34
C TYR A 259 -12.82 -9.23 -5.76
N ASP A 260 -12.26 -10.13 -6.57
CA ASP A 260 -11.85 -9.82 -7.93
C ASP A 260 -13.07 -9.82 -8.85
N ILE A 261 -13.52 -8.63 -9.25
CA ILE A 261 -14.68 -8.45 -10.15
C ILE A 261 -14.25 -7.99 -11.56
N GLY A 262 -12.99 -8.26 -11.92
CA GLY A 262 -12.38 -7.89 -13.20
C GLY A 262 -11.54 -6.60 -13.13
N CYS A 263 -10.43 -6.60 -13.88
CA CYS A 263 -9.38 -5.57 -13.83
C CYS A 263 -9.91 -4.12 -13.87
N TYR A 264 -10.84 -3.83 -14.79
CA TYR A 264 -11.39 -2.47 -14.94
C TYR A 264 -12.23 -2.04 -13.74
N ARG A 265 -13.13 -2.91 -13.25
CA ARG A 265 -13.99 -2.62 -12.11
C ARG A 265 -13.18 -2.49 -10.82
N ASN A 266 -12.18 -3.36 -10.67
CA ASN A 266 -11.22 -3.30 -9.56
C ASN A 266 -10.41 -1.99 -9.58
N TRP A 267 -9.92 -1.58 -10.74
CA TRP A 267 -9.23 -0.30 -10.92
C TRP A 267 -10.12 0.90 -10.57
N CYS A 268 -11.35 0.92 -11.08
CA CYS A 268 -12.33 1.96 -10.79
C CYS A 268 -12.69 2.02 -9.29
N SER A 269 -12.64 0.88 -8.57
CA SER A 269 -12.89 0.83 -7.12
C SER A 269 -11.90 1.66 -6.31
N VAL A 270 -10.73 1.99 -6.87
CA VAL A 270 -9.71 2.84 -6.25
C VAL A 270 -9.65 4.20 -6.94
N MET A 271 -9.53 4.23 -8.26
CA MET A 271 -9.26 5.46 -9.01
C MET A 271 -10.49 6.35 -9.23
N GLY A 272 -11.69 5.76 -9.13
CA GLY A 272 -12.96 6.38 -9.51
C GLY A 272 -13.34 6.09 -10.97
N THR A 273 -14.55 6.51 -11.35
CA THR A 273 -15.14 6.23 -12.67
C THR A 273 -14.63 7.13 -13.79
N SER A 274 -13.95 8.23 -13.46
CA SER A 274 -13.50 9.24 -14.42
C SER A 274 -12.03 9.04 -14.81
N PRO A 275 -11.71 8.54 -16.02
CA PRO A 275 -10.33 8.23 -16.42
C PRO A 275 -9.40 9.43 -16.42
N PHE A 276 -9.92 10.61 -16.78
CA PHE A 276 -9.16 11.86 -16.79
C PHE A 276 -8.63 12.26 -15.40
N LEU A 277 -9.23 11.75 -14.33
CA LEU A 277 -8.84 12.05 -12.95
C LEU A 277 -8.00 10.94 -12.31
N TRP A 278 -7.68 9.87 -13.05
CA TRP A 278 -6.96 8.72 -12.48
C TRP A 278 -5.54 9.08 -12.04
N LEU A 279 -4.84 9.86 -12.86
CA LEU A 279 -3.48 10.30 -12.57
C LEU A 279 -3.42 11.55 -11.67
N LEU A 280 -4.57 12.14 -11.33
CA LEU A 280 -4.60 13.34 -10.52
C LEU A 280 -4.87 13.01 -9.04
N PRO A 281 -4.27 13.74 -8.09
CA PRO A 281 -4.38 13.47 -6.65
C PRO A 281 -5.74 13.87 -6.05
N PHE A 282 -6.81 13.83 -6.83
CA PHE A 282 -8.18 14.02 -6.35
C PHE A 282 -8.72 12.74 -5.72
N LYS A 283 -9.70 12.87 -4.83
CA LYS A 283 -10.39 11.72 -4.22
C LYS A 283 -10.88 10.76 -5.31
N GLY A 284 -10.63 9.48 -5.09
CA GLY A 284 -11.05 8.40 -5.96
C GLY A 284 -12.49 7.98 -5.68
N SER A 285 -12.73 6.67 -5.72
CA SER A 285 -14.02 6.10 -5.34
C SER A 285 -14.41 6.45 -3.90
N PRO A 286 -15.70 6.69 -3.59
CA PRO A 286 -16.15 6.88 -2.23
C PRO A 286 -15.83 5.66 -1.33
N THR A 287 -15.60 5.94 -0.05
CA THR A 287 -15.42 4.89 0.97
C THR A 287 -16.73 4.09 1.10
N THR A 288 -16.64 2.76 1.09
CA THR A 288 -17.76 1.83 1.23
C THR A 288 -17.42 0.73 2.23
N ILE A 289 -18.44 0.31 2.98
CA ILE A 289 -18.38 -0.84 3.90
C ILE A 289 -18.79 -2.15 3.22
N LEU A 290 -19.42 -2.05 2.05
CA LEU A 290 -19.88 -3.17 1.24
C LEU A 290 -18.92 -3.33 0.06
N PHE A 291 -18.36 -4.52 -0.07
CA PHE A 291 -17.48 -4.88 -1.17
C PHE A 291 -18.20 -5.88 -2.08
N PRO A 292 -18.23 -5.65 -3.40
CA PRO A 292 -18.78 -6.65 -4.32
C PRO A 292 -17.89 -7.89 -4.31
N HIS A 293 -18.52 -9.06 -4.29
CA HIS A 293 -17.85 -10.34 -4.40
C HIS A 293 -17.79 -10.80 -5.85
N ASN A 294 -16.82 -11.66 -6.13
CA ASN A 294 -16.73 -12.37 -7.40
C ASN A 294 -17.89 -13.37 -7.49
N PRO A 295 -18.74 -13.30 -8.54
CA PRO A 295 -19.86 -14.24 -8.71
C PRO A 295 -19.38 -15.70 -8.83
N ASP A 296 -18.23 -15.93 -9.47
CA ASP A 296 -17.65 -17.27 -9.66
C ASP A 296 -17.13 -17.87 -8.33
N PHE A 297 -17.07 -17.06 -7.26
CA PHE A 297 -16.67 -17.52 -5.93
C PHE A 297 -17.86 -18.07 -5.12
N ILE A 298 -19.10 -17.75 -5.51
CA ILE A 298 -20.33 -18.14 -4.81
C ILE A 298 -20.89 -19.46 -5.36
N THR A 299 -20.60 -19.77 -6.62
CA THR A 299 -21.02 -20.98 -7.35
C THR A 299 -20.08 -22.16 -7.13
#